data_AF-A0A7C6XWQ4-F1
#
_entry.id   AF-A0A7C6XWQ4-F1
#
_cell.length_a   1.000
_cell.length_b   1.000
_cell.length_c   1.000
_cell.angle_alpha   90.00
_cell.angle_beta   90.00
_cell.angle_gamma   90.00
#
_symmetry.space_group_name_H-M   'P 1'
#
loop_
_entity.id
_entity.type
_entity.pdbx_description
1 polymer ?
#
loop_
_entity_poly.entity_id
_entity_poly.type
_entity_poly.pdbx_seq_one_letter_code
_entity_poly.pdbx_strand_id
1 'polypeptide(L)'
;MNHIALLRRAYRALGETTPIFEDCGQLCGQACCIDIPDEETGGDGKGMLLLPGEAELLSYTGYAKLSRIELKGAFARPVWFMTCRGQCPRRLRSMACRLFPLIPYVAPDDRQKDIPPFSIVGDPRGVALCPLAQTGYRHVEPAFYMTVERAVSILWESKAMRSYFISLSALLDDYFRFL
;
A
#
# COMPACT_ATOMS: atom_id res chain seq x y z
N MET A 1 -4.70 13.01 17.74
CA MET A 1 -4.91 13.59 16.39
C MET A 1 -5.92 12.76 15.63
N ASN A 2 -6.81 13.38 14.84
CA ASN A 2 -7.71 12.66 13.93
C ASN A 2 -6.88 11.95 12.85
N HIS A 3 -7.11 10.65 12.63
CA HIS A 3 -6.36 9.86 11.64
C HIS A 3 -6.55 10.37 10.20
N ILE A 4 -7.68 10.99 9.88
CA ILE A 4 -7.90 11.65 8.56
C ILE A 4 -6.94 12.82 8.36
N ALA A 5 -6.66 13.59 9.42
CA ALA A 5 -5.72 14.70 9.34
C ALA A 5 -4.28 14.21 9.11
N LEU A 6 -3.89 13.12 9.76
CA LEU A 6 -2.61 12.44 9.54
C LEU A 6 -2.52 11.87 8.14
N LEU A 7 -3.59 11.24 7.65
CA LEU A 7 -3.66 10.71 6.29
C LEU A 7 -3.46 11.81 5.24
N ARG A 8 -4.14 12.96 5.38
CA ARG A 8 -3.94 14.13 4.50
C ARG A 8 -2.51 14.69 4.59
N ARG A 9 -1.90 14.71 5.79
CA ARG A 9 -0.50 15.11 5.96
C ARG A 9 0.45 14.15 5.25
N ALA A 10 0.24 12.85 5.40
CA ALA A 10 1.03 11.82 4.73
C ALA A 10 0.91 11.90 3.20
N TYR A 11 -0.30 12.12 2.67
CA TYR A 11 -0.50 12.34 1.23
C TYR A 11 0.30 13.54 0.71
N ARG A 12 0.33 14.65 1.46
CA ARG A 12 1.14 15.82 1.10
C ARG A 12 2.64 15.55 1.20
N ALA A 13 3.07 14.77 2.20
CA ALA A 13 4.48 14.42 2.37
C ALA A 13 4.99 13.52 1.24
N LEU A 14 4.14 12.61 0.76
CA LEU A 14 4.45 11.72 -0.37
C LEU A 14 4.38 12.44 -1.72
N GLY A 15 3.46 13.40 -1.84
CA GLY A 15 3.32 14.24 -3.03
C GLY A 15 3.11 13.41 -4.30
N GLU A 16 3.89 13.74 -5.33
CA GLU A 16 3.91 13.03 -6.61
C GLU A 16 5.12 12.09 -6.76
N THR A 17 5.97 11.96 -5.73
CA THR A 17 7.21 11.16 -5.78
C THR A 17 6.94 9.74 -6.25
N THR A 18 7.72 9.27 -7.23
CA THR A 18 7.65 7.93 -7.83
C THR A 18 8.84 7.07 -7.43
N PRO A 19 8.75 5.73 -7.59
CA PRO A 19 9.86 4.82 -7.29
C PRO A 19 11.11 5.02 -8.14
N ILE A 20 10.95 5.62 -9.33
CA ILE A 20 12.00 6.01 -10.27
C ILE A 20 11.74 7.45 -10.74
N PHE A 21 12.70 8.10 -11.40
CA PHE A 21 12.54 9.46 -11.92
C PHE A 21 11.44 9.63 -12.98
N GLU A 22 11.03 8.53 -13.61
CA GLU A 22 10.01 8.49 -14.66
C GLU A 22 8.71 7.80 -14.19
N ASP A 23 7.72 7.70 -15.08
CA ASP A 23 6.51 6.91 -14.82
C ASP A 23 6.86 5.41 -14.83
N CYS A 24 6.97 4.82 -13.65
CA CYS A 24 7.22 3.38 -13.49
C CYS A 24 6.18 2.49 -14.18
N GLY A 25 4.98 3.02 -14.48
CA GLY A 25 3.97 2.32 -15.26
C GLY A 25 4.41 2.04 -16.70
N GLN A 26 5.32 2.84 -17.28
CA GLN A 26 5.83 2.61 -18.62
C GLN A 26 6.68 1.33 -18.72
N LEU A 27 7.38 0.96 -17.64
CA LEU A 27 8.23 -0.24 -17.61
C LEU A 27 7.44 -1.55 -17.77
N CYS A 28 6.20 -1.58 -17.29
CA CYS A 28 5.38 -2.79 -17.27
C CYS A 28 4.04 -2.64 -17.98
N GLY A 29 3.85 -1.58 -18.76
CA GLY A 29 2.56 -1.28 -19.39
C GLY A 29 1.44 -1.14 -18.36
N GLN A 30 1.74 -0.61 -17.17
CA GLN A 30 0.81 -0.41 -16.07
C GLN A 30 0.24 -1.73 -15.49
N ALA A 31 1.02 -2.81 -15.44
CA ALA A 31 0.60 -4.13 -14.96
C ALA A 31 -0.05 -4.17 -13.55
N CYS A 32 0.32 -3.23 -12.66
CA CYS A 32 -0.31 -3.08 -11.33
C CYS A 32 -1.68 -2.36 -11.37
N CYS A 33 -1.97 -1.68 -12.48
CA CYS A 33 -3.17 -0.89 -12.73
C CYS A 33 -4.16 -1.56 -13.70
N ILE A 34 -3.73 -2.62 -14.41
CA ILE A 34 -4.61 -3.40 -15.29
C ILE A 34 -5.51 -4.28 -14.43
N ASP A 35 -6.79 -3.91 -14.42
CA ASP A 35 -7.90 -4.70 -13.91
C ASP A 35 -7.92 -6.02 -14.69
N ILE A 36 -7.73 -7.15 -14.01
CA ILE A 36 -8.13 -8.45 -14.53
C ILE A 36 -9.43 -8.73 -13.80
N PRO A 37 -10.60 -8.55 -14.45
CA PRO A 37 -11.83 -9.11 -13.95
C PRO A 37 -11.61 -10.61 -13.92
N ASP A 38 -11.51 -11.17 -12.73
CA ASP A 38 -11.56 -12.61 -12.60
C ASP A 38 -13.02 -13.03 -12.45
N GLU A 39 -13.76 -12.94 -13.56
CA GLU A 39 -15.12 -13.47 -13.66
C GLU A 39 -15.12 -15.00 -13.50
N GLU A 40 -13.97 -15.68 -13.67
CA GLU A 40 -13.84 -17.14 -13.58
C GLU A 40 -13.58 -17.66 -12.16
N THR A 41 -12.94 -16.89 -11.26
CA THR A 41 -12.69 -17.32 -9.86
C THR A 41 -13.57 -16.64 -8.82
N GLY A 42 -14.37 -15.63 -9.19
CA GLY A 42 -15.24 -14.92 -8.25
C GLY A 42 -14.50 -14.09 -7.20
N GLY A 43 -13.21 -13.78 -7.44
CA GLY A 43 -12.38 -12.94 -6.56
C GLY A 43 -12.49 -11.44 -6.85
N ASP A 44 -12.10 -10.60 -5.88
CA ASP A 44 -12.18 -9.13 -5.98
C ASP A 44 -11.21 -8.47 -6.99
N GLY A 45 -10.50 -9.23 -7.84
CA GLY A 45 -9.53 -8.69 -8.82
C GLY A 45 -8.26 -8.10 -8.20
N LYS A 46 -7.41 -7.45 -9.02
CA LYS A 46 -6.20 -6.74 -8.55
C LYS A 46 -6.57 -5.39 -7.96
N GLY A 47 -6.10 -5.10 -6.75
CA GLY A 47 -6.43 -3.84 -6.07
C GLY A 47 -5.57 -3.56 -4.86
N MET A 48 -5.96 -2.56 -4.08
CA MET A 48 -5.20 -2.08 -2.93
C MET A 48 -6.03 -2.10 -1.66
N LEU A 49 -5.42 -2.57 -0.56
CA LEU A 49 -5.96 -2.39 0.78
C LEU A 49 -5.86 -0.92 1.17
N LEU A 50 -6.97 -0.37 1.67
CA LEU A 50 -7.06 1.01 2.09
C LEU A 50 -6.76 1.16 3.58
N LEU A 51 -6.07 2.26 3.90
CA LEU A 51 -5.77 2.61 5.28
C LEU A 51 -7.04 3.04 6.03
N PRO A 52 -7.06 2.97 7.38
CA PRO A 52 -8.15 3.52 8.19
C PRO A 52 -8.52 4.96 7.80
N GLY A 53 -9.80 5.19 7.48
CA GLY A 53 -10.34 6.49 7.06
C GLY A 53 -10.08 6.88 5.60
N GLU A 54 -9.34 6.07 4.84
CA GLU A 54 -8.99 6.40 3.45
C GLU A 54 -10.16 6.24 2.47
N ALA A 55 -11.06 5.29 2.71
CA ALA A 55 -12.27 5.12 1.91
C ALA A 55 -13.13 6.41 1.88
N GLU A 56 -13.16 7.17 2.97
CA GLU A 56 -13.86 8.46 3.04
C GLU A 56 -13.24 9.51 2.09
N LEU A 57 -11.93 9.42 1.83
CA LEU A 57 -11.22 10.31 0.91
C LEU A 57 -11.31 9.88 -0.56
N LEU A 58 -11.66 8.62 -0.82
CA LEU A 58 -11.69 8.06 -2.15
C LEU A 58 -13.11 7.93 -2.73
N SER A 59 -14.13 7.92 -1.87
CA SER A 59 -15.53 7.74 -2.25
C SER A 59 -16.05 8.77 -3.27
N TYR A 60 -15.51 9.98 -3.26
CA TYR A 60 -15.91 11.08 -4.16
C TYR A 60 -15.08 11.17 -5.45
N THR A 61 -14.13 10.26 -5.69
CA THR A 61 -13.19 10.37 -6.83
C THR A 61 -13.76 9.87 -8.16
N GLY A 62 -14.81 9.05 -8.14
CA GLY A 62 -15.49 8.52 -9.33
C GLY A 62 -14.72 7.44 -10.11
N TYR A 63 -13.41 7.28 -9.93
CA TYR A 63 -12.62 6.24 -10.61
C TYR A 63 -12.46 4.95 -9.78
N ALA A 64 -12.65 5.04 -8.47
CA ALA A 64 -12.39 3.95 -7.52
C ALA A 64 -13.68 3.17 -7.23
N LYS A 65 -13.63 1.84 -7.35
CA LYS A 65 -14.65 0.94 -6.79
C LYS A 65 -14.16 0.47 -5.43
N LEU A 66 -15.00 0.65 -4.41
CA LEU A 66 -14.69 0.29 -3.03
C LEU A 66 -15.53 -0.91 -2.61
N SER A 67 -14.87 -1.94 -2.11
CA SER A 67 -15.50 -3.10 -1.46
C SER A 67 -14.88 -3.34 -0.09
N ARG A 68 -15.52 -4.19 0.71
CA ARG A 68 -14.92 -4.68 1.96
C ARG A 68 -14.66 -6.16 1.81
N ILE A 69 -13.43 -6.57 2.10
CA ILE A 69 -12.99 -7.96 1.95
C ILE A 69 -12.58 -8.54 3.30
N GLU A 70 -12.77 -9.85 3.46
CA GLU A 70 -12.31 -10.59 4.63
C GLU A 70 -10.93 -11.19 4.37
N LEU A 71 -9.95 -10.78 5.19
CA LEU A 71 -8.61 -11.36 5.19
C LEU A 71 -8.39 -12.09 6.51
N LYS A 72 -8.97 -13.30 6.60
CA LYS A 72 -8.90 -14.15 7.79
C LYS A 72 -7.44 -14.44 8.14
N GLY A 73 -7.12 -14.37 9.43
CA GLY A 73 -5.76 -14.56 9.94
C GLY A 73 -4.91 -13.28 10.01
N ALA A 74 -5.14 -12.30 9.13
CA ALA A 74 -4.41 -11.03 9.15
C ALA A 74 -5.18 -9.88 9.81
N PHE A 75 -6.47 -9.74 9.48
CA PHE A 75 -7.32 -8.66 9.97
C PHE A 75 -8.52 -9.20 10.74
N ALA A 76 -8.77 -8.65 11.93
CA ALA A 76 -9.91 -9.04 12.78
C ALA A 76 -11.28 -8.57 12.25
N ARG A 77 -11.30 -7.65 11.29
CA ARG A 77 -12.52 -7.07 10.68
C ARG A 77 -12.31 -6.90 9.18
N PRO A 78 -13.38 -6.90 8.38
CA PRO A 78 -13.28 -6.63 6.95
C PRO A 78 -12.58 -5.31 6.68
N VAL A 79 -11.61 -5.33 5.77
CA VAL A 79 -10.79 -4.19 5.38
C VAL A 79 -11.34 -3.58 4.10
N TRP A 80 -11.23 -2.27 3.96
CA TRP A 80 -11.57 -1.61 2.71
C TRP A 80 -10.56 -1.98 1.62
N PHE A 81 -11.09 -2.35 0.46
CA PHE A 81 -10.34 -2.70 -0.73
C PHE A 81 -10.77 -1.83 -1.89
N MET A 82 -9.81 -1.34 -2.65
CA MET A 82 -10.02 -0.47 -3.81
C MET A 82 -9.56 -1.16 -5.07
N THR A 83 -10.45 -1.22 -6.06
CA THR A 83 -10.13 -1.54 -7.45
C THR A 83 -10.32 -0.31 -8.34
N CYS A 84 -9.58 -0.25 -9.45
CA CYS A 84 -9.72 0.80 -10.46
C CYS A 84 -9.27 0.30 -11.83
N ARG A 85 -9.66 1.02 -12.89
CA ARG A 85 -9.31 0.68 -14.28
C ARG A 85 -7.97 1.26 -14.76
N GLY A 86 -7.10 1.66 -13.84
CA GLY A 86 -5.80 2.27 -14.14
C GLY A 86 -5.82 3.71 -14.68
N GLN A 87 -6.99 4.26 -14.99
CA GLN A 87 -7.17 5.65 -15.46
C GLN A 87 -7.28 6.66 -14.30
N CYS A 88 -6.55 6.43 -13.20
CA CYS A 88 -6.65 7.24 -11.99
C CYS A 88 -5.57 8.34 -11.95
N PRO A 89 -5.93 9.62 -11.68
CA PRO A 89 -4.95 10.68 -11.47
C PRO A 89 -4.04 10.35 -10.29
N ARG A 90 -2.71 10.44 -10.46
CA ARG A 90 -1.73 10.08 -9.43
C ARG A 90 -2.01 10.77 -8.08
N ARG A 91 -2.29 12.07 -8.12
CA ARG A 91 -2.66 12.89 -6.95
C ARG A 91 -3.90 12.44 -6.19
N LEU A 92 -4.73 11.59 -6.78
CA LEU A 92 -5.94 11.05 -6.15
C LEU A 92 -5.78 9.59 -5.72
N ARG A 93 -4.76 8.86 -6.24
CA ARG A 93 -4.49 7.45 -5.92
C ARG A 93 -4.47 7.22 -4.41
N SER A 94 -4.91 6.03 -4.00
CA SER A 94 -4.77 5.57 -2.61
C SER A 94 -3.30 5.63 -2.15
N MET A 95 -3.10 5.69 -0.84
CA MET A 95 -1.79 5.69 -0.22
C MET A 95 -1.02 4.43 -0.64
N ALA A 96 -1.64 3.25 -0.56
CA ALA A 96 -1.01 2.00 -0.99
C ALA A 96 -0.51 2.05 -2.45
N CYS A 97 -1.30 2.59 -3.38
CA CYS A 97 -0.85 2.80 -4.77
C CYS A 97 0.36 3.74 -4.89
N ARG A 98 0.52 4.69 -3.97
CA ARG A 98 1.65 5.65 -3.99
C ARG A 98 2.88 5.15 -3.26
N LEU A 99 2.71 4.25 -2.27
CA LEU A 99 3.83 3.59 -1.58
C LEU A 99 4.45 2.50 -2.44
N PHE A 100 3.64 1.79 -3.23
CA PHE A 100 4.10 0.70 -4.10
C PHE A 100 5.26 1.13 -5.03
N PRO A 101 6.35 0.33 -5.16
CA PRO A 101 6.51 -1.06 -4.73
C PRO A 101 7.09 -1.23 -3.31
N LEU A 102 7.05 -0.19 -2.48
CA LEU A 102 7.50 -0.24 -1.09
C LEU A 102 6.32 -0.39 -0.14
N ILE A 103 6.60 -0.92 1.05
CA ILE A 103 5.60 -1.13 2.10
C ILE A 103 6.24 -1.00 3.48
N PRO A 104 5.56 -0.38 4.46
CA PRO A 104 6.01 -0.44 5.84
C PRO A 104 5.81 -1.84 6.43
N TYR A 105 6.78 -2.27 7.22
CA TYR A 105 6.81 -3.60 7.81
C TYR A 105 7.27 -3.57 9.27
N VAL A 106 6.60 -4.36 10.11
CA VAL A 106 6.95 -4.60 11.51
C VAL A 106 7.33 -6.06 11.67
N ALA A 107 8.57 -6.29 12.08
CA ALA A 107 9.09 -7.63 12.33
C ALA A 107 8.25 -8.35 13.41
N PRO A 108 8.06 -9.69 13.31
CA PRO A 108 7.22 -10.44 14.24
C PRO A 108 7.56 -10.19 15.71
N ASP A 109 8.85 -10.19 16.06
CA ASP A 109 9.35 -10.02 17.43
C ASP A 109 9.09 -8.61 17.99
N ASP A 110 8.89 -7.63 17.12
CA ASP A 110 8.70 -6.23 17.49
C ASP A 110 7.24 -5.86 17.75
N ARG A 111 6.28 -6.65 17.25
CA ARG A 111 4.84 -6.29 17.24
C ARG A 111 4.22 -6.11 18.62
N GLN A 112 4.82 -6.73 19.65
CA GLN A 112 4.35 -6.67 21.03
C GLN A 112 4.90 -5.47 21.80
N LYS A 113 5.86 -4.72 21.24
CA LYS A 113 6.42 -3.52 21.87
C LYS A 113 5.37 -2.41 21.95
N ASP A 114 5.46 -1.57 23.00
CA ASP A 114 4.55 -0.44 23.20
C ASP A 114 4.51 0.51 21.99
N ILE A 115 5.69 0.76 21.42
CA ILE A 115 5.88 1.46 20.16
C ILE A 115 6.75 0.56 19.28
N PRO A 116 6.13 -0.28 18.42
CA PRO A 116 6.90 -1.14 17.53
C PRO A 116 7.69 -0.27 16.54
N PRO A 117 8.98 -0.55 16.32
CA PRO A 117 9.69 0.00 15.18
C PRO A 117 9.08 -0.54 13.88
N PHE A 118 9.19 0.24 12.81
CA PHE A 118 8.88 -0.21 11.45
C PHE A 118 10.07 0.05 10.55
N SER A 119 10.16 -0.71 9.47
CA SER A 119 11.10 -0.50 8.37
C SER A 119 10.34 -0.34 7.07
N ILE A 120 10.94 0.36 6.10
CA ILE A 120 10.43 0.38 4.73
C ILE A 120 11.13 -0.72 3.95
N VAL A 121 10.35 -1.66 3.43
CA VAL A 121 10.84 -2.82 2.67
C VAL A 121 10.15 -2.87 1.30
N GLY A 122 10.68 -3.69 0.40
CA GLY A 122 10.00 -4.02 -0.85
C GLY A 122 8.73 -4.84 -0.59
N ASP A 123 7.63 -4.52 -1.27
CA ASP A 123 6.38 -5.25 -1.16
C ASP A 123 6.51 -6.62 -1.86
N PRO A 124 6.54 -7.74 -1.09
CA PRO A 124 6.81 -9.07 -1.65
C PRO A 124 5.74 -9.50 -2.66
N ARG A 125 4.53 -8.95 -2.56
CA ARG A 125 3.43 -9.22 -3.50
C ARG A 125 3.68 -8.63 -4.88
N GLY A 126 4.58 -7.64 -4.97
CA GLY A 126 5.00 -7.01 -6.21
C GLY A 126 5.92 -7.89 -7.08
N VAL A 127 6.56 -8.92 -6.53
CA VAL A 127 7.57 -9.73 -7.27
C VAL A 127 6.98 -10.40 -8.52
N ALA A 128 5.73 -10.87 -8.44
CA ALA A 128 5.06 -11.50 -9.58
C ALA A 128 4.70 -10.52 -10.72
N LEU A 129 4.71 -9.20 -10.47
CA LEU A 129 4.11 -8.22 -11.40
C LEU A 129 4.98 -6.99 -11.72
N CYS A 130 5.91 -6.61 -10.84
CA CYS A 130 6.64 -5.35 -10.93
C CYS A 130 8.11 -5.59 -11.30
N PRO A 131 8.61 -5.03 -12.42
CA PRO A 131 10.01 -5.15 -12.80
C PRO A 131 11.00 -4.64 -11.73
N LEU A 132 10.60 -3.61 -10.97
CA LEU A 132 11.41 -3.08 -9.86
C LEU A 132 11.51 -4.09 -8.71
N ALA A 133 10.45 -4.84 -8.43
CA ALA A 133 10.47 -5.89 -7.40
C ALA A 133 11.29 -7.11 -7.87
N GLN A 134 11.15 -7.50 -9.14
CA GLN A 134 11.87 -8.64 -9.74
C GLN A 134 13.39 -8.46 -9.75
N THR A 135 13.85 -7.21 -9.82
CA THR A 135 15.27 -6.88 -9.76
C THR A 135 15.81 -6.77 -8.33
N GLY A 136 15.00 -7.12 -7.32
CA GLY A 136 15.37 -6.99 -5.91
C GLY A 136 15.42 -5.53 -5.45
N TYR A 137 14.57 -4.67 -6.02
CA TYR A 137 14.42 -3.25 -5.67
C TYR A 137 15.67 -2.40 -5.87
N ARG A 138 16.70 -2.91 -6.56
CA ARG A 138 17.99 -2.25 -6.83
C ARG A 138 17.86 -0.93 -7.60
N HIS A 139 16.77 -0.78 -8.35
CA HIS A 139 16.50 0.40 -9.17
C HIS A 139 15.49 1.35 -8.54
N VAL A 140 15.06 1.11 -7.29
CA VAL A 140 14.20 2.05 -6.57
C VAL A 140 15.04 3.18 -6.00
N GLU A 141 14.65 4.42 -6.28
CA GLU A 141 15.39 5.61 -5.88
C GLU A 141 15.49 5.75 -4.35
N PRO A 142 16.67 6.04 -3.79
CA PRO A 142 16.82 6.27 -2.34
C PRO A 142 15.89 7.37 -1.81
N ALA A 143 15.66 8.42 -2.60
CA ALA A 143 14.74 9.50 -2.25
C ALA A 143 13.29 9.01 -2.09
N PHE A 144 12.89 7.95 -2.81
CA PHE A 144 11.57 7.34 -2.65
C PHE A 144 11.43 6.65 -1.30
N TYR A 145 12.45 5.89 -0.85
CA TYR A 145 12.47 5.29 0.49
C TYR A 145 12.31 6.36 1.58
N MET A 146 13.08 7.44 1.51
CA MET A 146 13.01 8.54 2.49
C MET A 146 11.63 9.20 2.51
N THR A 147 11.02 9.38 1.34
CA THR A 147 9.68 9.99 1.23
C THR A 147 8.60 9.07 1.80
N VAL A 148 8.69 7.77 1.48
CA VAL A 148 7.79 6.74 2.03
C VAL A 148 7.94 6.66 3.54
N GLU A 149 9.16 6.61 4.07
CA GLU A 149 9.42 6.58 5.51
C GLU A 149 8.84 7.79 6.22
N ARG A 150 9.02 8.99 5.64
CA ARG A 150 8.42 10.23 6.17
C ARG A 150 6.89 10.17 6.20
N ALA A 151 6.27 9.70 5.12
CA ALA A 151 4.81 9.58 5.03
C ALA A 151 4.28 8.56 6.05
N VAL A 152 4.93 7.40 6.17
CA VAL A 152 4.57 6.37 7.15
C VAL A 152 4.79 6.86 8.57
N SER A 153 5.88 7.59 8.87
CA SER A 153 6.13 8.16 10.20
C SER A 153 5.00 9.07 10.68
N ILE A 154 4.44 9.87 9.77
CA ILE A 154 3.26 10.71 10.07
C ILE A 154 2.04 9.84 10.39
N LEU A 155 1.80 8.79 9.59
CA LEU A 155 0.70 7.85 9.85
C LEU A 155 0.91 7.10 11.17
N TRP A 156 2.17 6.79 11.50
CA TRP A 156 2.58 6.07 12.70
C TRP A 156 2.18 6.77 13.99
N GLU A 157 1.91 8.09 13.97
CA GLU A 157 1.38 8.83 15.12
C GLU A 157 0.00 8.29 15.57
N SER A 158 -0.78 7.67 14.67
CA SER A 158 -2.10 7.10 14.97
C SER A 158 -2.03 5.64 15.43
N LYS A 159 -2.62 5.35 16.59
CA LYS A 159 -2.78 3.95 17.08
C LYS A 159 -3.52 3.06 16.07
N ALA A 160 -4.55 3.58 15.41
CA ALA A 160 -5.30 2.82 14.41
C ALA A 160 -4.45 2.49 13.17
N MET A 161 -3.58 3.41 12.75
CA MET A 161 -2.65 3.17 11.63
C MET A 161 -1.57 2.17 12.03
N ARG A 162 -1.01 2.27 13.25
CA ARG A 162 -0.05 1.28 13.77
C ARG A 162 -0.66 -0.12 13.79
N SER A 163 -1.85 -0.27 14.35
CA SER A 163 -2.56 -1.56 14.34
C SER A 163 -2.82 -2.08 12.93
N TYR A 164 -3.20 -1.21 11.98
CA TYR A 164 -3.37 -1.58 10.59
C TYR A 164 -2.06 -2.09 9.96
N PHE A 165 -0.94 -1.39 10.15
CA PHE A 165 0.35 -1.81 9.60
C PHE A 165 0.90 -3.08 10.25
N ILE A 166 0.62 -3.32 11.53
CA ILE A 166 0.96 -4.59 12.20
C ILE A 166 0.16 -5.75 11.58
N SER A 167 -1.15 -5.58 11.38
CA SER A 167 -1.99 -6.58 10.68
C SER A 167 -1.54 -6.80 9.23
N LEU A 168 -1.20 -5.72 8.53
CA LEU A 168 -0.64 -5.80 7.18
C LEU A 168 0.70 -6.54 7.19
N SER A 169 1.59 -6.27 8.14
CA SER A 169 2.87 -6.98 8.27
C SER A 169 2.66 -8.47 8.52
N ALA A 170 1.69 -8.84 9.36
CA ALA A 170 1.34 -10.25 9.59
C ALA A 170 0.85 -10.95 8.30
N LEU A 171 0.09 -10.26 7.46
CA LEU A 171 -0.26 -10.75 6.12
C LEU A 171 0.98 -10.95 5.25
N LEU A 172 1.94 -10.02 5.30
CA LEU A 172 3.15 -10.06 4.49
C LEU A 172 4.11 -11.18 4.91
N ASP A 173 4.09 -11.62 6.17
CA ASP A 173 4.92 -12.74 6.65
C ASP A 173 4.72 -13.98 5.78
N ASP A 174 3.48 -14.28 5.40
CA ASP A 174 3.17 -15.44 4.56
C ASP A 174 3.81 -15.30 3.17
N TYR A 175 3.83 -14.09 2.59
CA TYR A 175 4.50 -13.85 1.31
C TYR A 175 6.02 -13.94 1.43
N PHE A 176 6.60 -13.40 2.51
CA PHE A 176 8.04 -13.44 2.74
C PHE A 176 8.57 -14.85 2.97
N ARG A 177 7.75 -15.81 3.41
CA ARG A 177 8.16 -17.22 3.53
C ARG A 177 8.48 -17.90 2.19
N PHE A 178 8.01 -17.34 1.08
CA PHE A 178 8.17 -17.92 -0.26
C PHE A 178 9.16 -17.15 -1.15
N LEU A 179 9.85 -16.15 -0.61
CA LEU A 179 10.92 -15.38 -1.27
C LEU A 179 12.29 -15.75 -0.70
#